data_AF-A0A379GAZ7-F1
#
_entry.id   AF-A0A379GAZ7-F1
#
_cell.length_a   1.000
_cell.length_b   1.000
_cell.length_c   1.000
_cell.angle_alpha   90.00
_cell.angle_beta   90.00
_cell.angle_gamma   90.00
#
_symmetry.space_group_name_H-M   'P 1'
#
loop_
_entity.id
_entity.type
_entity.pdbx_description
1 polymer ?
#
loop_
_entity_poly.entity_id
_entity_poly.type
_entity_poly.pdbx_seq_one_letter_code
_entity_poly.pdbx_strand_id
1 'polypeptide(L)'
;MITSNTFQTAPPSPSLLTENTLDSTLLKHSIEQFQSWLADAFHHDADVALLLQARSHFIDQLLTQLWRYTELADHPDLCIIAVGGYGRQELHPLSDIDLLFLSQQPLPPQLAEK
;
A
#
# COMPACT_ATOMS: atom_id res chain seq x y z
N MET A 1 -5.50 -1.01 32.99
CA MET A 1 -6.71 -1.62 32.41
C MET A 1 -6.42 -1.86 30.94
N ILE A 2 -6.34 -3.12 30.53
CA ILE A 2 -6.02 -3.50 29.15
C ILE A 2 -7.36 -3.74 28.47
N THR A 3 -7.82 -2.81 27.64
CA THR A 3 -8.99 -3.03 26.79
C THR A 3 -8.58 -3.99 25.68
N SER A 4 -8.92 -5.26 25.86
CA SER A 4 -8.88 -6.26 24.80
C SER A 4 -9.90 -5.87 23.74
N ASN A 5 -9.51 -4.98 22.83
CA ASN A 5 -10.30 -4.62 21.67
C ASN A 5 -10.16 -5.77 20.67
N THR A 6 -10.94 -6.84 20.86
CA THR A 6 -11.08 -7.94 19.89
C THR A 6 -11.85 -7.41 18.68
N PHE A 7 -11.16 -6.62 17.86
CA PHE A 7 -11.61 -6.31 16.51
C PHE A 7 -11.36 -7.50 15.60
N GLN A 8 -12.24 -7.62 14.61
CA GLN A 8 -12.18 -8.65 13.57
C GLN A 8 -10.76 -8.79 13.02
N THR A 9 -10.34 -10.03 12.77
CA THR A 9 -9.01 -10.33 12.23
C THR A 9 -8.75 -9.48 10.99
N ALA A 10 -7.63 -8.75 10.99
CA ALA A 10 -7.24 -7.93 9.85
C ALA A 10 -7.21 -8.79 8.57
N PRO A 11 -7.66 -8.25 7.42
CA PRO A 11 -7.60 -9.00 6.17
C PRO A 11 -6.14 -9.30 5.80
N PRO A 12 -5.92 -10.32 4.97
CA PRO A 12 -4.58 -10.78 4.63
C PRO A 12 -3.75 -9.65 4.00
N SER A 13 -2.46 -9.65 4.31
CA SER A 13 -1.52 -8.72 3.69
C SER A 13 -1.51 -8.90 2.17
N PRO A 14 -1.43 -7.80 1.39
CA PRO A 14 -1.37 -7.87 -0.06
C PRO A 14 -0.10 -8.58 -0.55
N SER A 15 0.93 -8.75 0.31
CA SER A 15 2.12 -9.53 -0.02
C SER A 15 1.83 -11.00 -0.35
N LEU A 16 0.71 -11.54 0.14
CA LEU A 16 0.30 -12.93 -0.11
C LEU A 16 -0.43 -13.11 -1.45
N LEU A 17 -0.80 -12.01 -2.12
CA LEU A 17 -1.68 -12.04 -3.30
C LEU A 17 -0.94 -11.97 -4.63
N THR A 18 0.38 -11.76 -4.60
CA THR A 18 1.19 -11.44 -5.79
C THR A 18 2.24 -12.50 -6.11
N GLU A 19 2.25 -13.64 -5.43
CA GLU A 19 3.37 -14.59 -5.52
C GLU A 19 3.61 -15.21 -6.91
N ASN A 20 2.70 -15.09 -7.90
CA ASN A 20 2.98 -15.55 -9.28
C ASN A 20 2.13 -14.94 -10.41
N THR A 21 1.15 -14.07 -10.16
CA THR A 21 0.37 -13.40 -11.22
C THR A 21 -0.23 -12.11 -10.67
N LEU A 22 -0.08 -10.99 -11.39
CA LEU A 22 -0.73 -9.74 -11.05
C LEU A 22 -2.17 -9.75 -11.56
N ASP A 23 -3.12 -10.21 -10.73
CA ASP A 23 -4.54 -10.11 -11.05
C ASP A 23 -5.13 -8.83 -10.48
N SER A 24 -5.44 -7.88 -11.36
CA SER A 24 -6.06 -6.61 -10.99
C SER A 24 -7.40 -6.79 -10.25
N THR A 25 -8.13 -7.88 -10.50
CA THR A 25 -9.40 -8.20 -9.84
C THR A 25 -9.16 -8.59 -8.39
N LEU A 26 -8.17 -9.46 -8.15
CA LEU A 26 -7.80 -9.90 -6.80
C LEU A 26 -7.26 -8.72 -5.97
N LEU A 27 -6.44 -7.87 -6.58
CA LEU A 27 -5.91 -6.67 -5.92
C LEU A 27 -7.01 -5.68 -5.56
N LYS A 28 -7.93 -5.38 -6.49
CA LYS A 28 -9.10 -4.53 -6.20
C LYS A 28 -9.91 -5.09 -5.04
N HIS A 29 -10.18 -6.40 -5.06
CA HIS A 29 -10.92 -7.06 -3.98
C HIS A 29 -10.21 -6.94 -2.63
N SER A 30 -8.88 -7.12 -2.60
CA SER A 30 -8.09 -6.96 -1.38
C SER A 30 -8.13 -5.52 -0.83
N ILE A 31 -8.02 -4.52 -1.71
CA ILE A 31 -8.12 -3.10 -1.34
C ILE A 31 -9.52 -2.81 -0.76
N GLU A 32 -10.58 -3.30 -1.40
CA GLU A 32 -11.96 -3.14 -0.94
C GLU A 32 -12.19 -3.80 0.43
N GLN A 33 -11.71 -5.03 0.62
CA GLN A 33 -11.79 -5.75 1.90
C GLN A 33 -11.06 -5.00 3.02
N PHE A 34 -9.85 -4.52 2.75
CA PHE A 34 -9.07 -3.75 3.71
C PHE A 34 -9.71 -2.40 4.04
N GLN A 35 -10.29 -1.72 3.05
CA GLN A 35 -11.03 -0.48 3.28
C GLN A 35 -12.29 -0.71 4.11
N SER A 36 -13.02 -1.80 3.87
CA SER A 36 -14.16 -2.19 4.71
C SER A 36 -13.75 -2.45 6.14
N TRP A 37 -12.61 -3.13 6.36
CA TRP A 37 -12.08 -3.40 7.69
C TRP A 37 -11.67 -2.12 8.43
N LEU A 38 -11.01 -1.17 7.75
CA LEU A 38 -10.67 0.13 8.34
C LEU A 38 -11.92 0.91 8.76
N ALA A 39 -12.97 0.89 7.92
CA ALA A 39 -14.24 1.55 8.23
C ALA A 39 -14.93 0.92 9.44
N ASP A 40 -14.96 -0.41 9.51
CA ASP A 40 -15.51 -1.13 10.66
C ASP A 40 -14.74 -0.81 11.95
N ALA A 41 -13.40 -0.86 11.91
CA ALA A 41 -12.57 -0.50 13.05
C ALA A 41 -12.79 0.95 13.52
N PHE A 42 -12.94 1.89 12.58
CA PHE A 42 -13.28 3.28 12.89
C PHE A 42 -14.65 3.41 13.58
N HIS A 43 -15.66 2.68 13.10
CA HIS A 43 -17.00 2.66 13.70
C HIS A 43 -17.04 2.09 15.12
N HIS A 44 -15.96 1.43 15.54
CA HIS A 44 -15.81 0.90 16.87
C HIS A 44 -14.66 1.58 17.65
N ASP A 45 -14.50 2.89 17.43
CA ASP A 45 -13.64 3.77 18.23
C ASP A 45 -12.14 3.38 18.22
N ALA A 46 -11.66 2.70 17.18
CA ALA A 46 -10.23 2.50 16.99
C ALA A 46 -9.52 3.85 16.78
N ASP A 47 -8.29 3.97 17.29
CA ASP A 47 -7.49 5.17 17.15
C ASP A 47 -7.20 5.48 15.67
N VAL A 48 -7.62 6.66 15.22
CA VAL A 48 -7.46 7.13 13.84
C VAL A 48 -5.99 7.13 13.43
N ALA A 49 -5.06 7.47 14.33
CA ALA A 49 -3.63 7.45 14.00
C ALA A 49 -3.16 6.03 13.66
N LEU A 50 -3.65 5.02 14.38
CA LEU A 50 -3.36 3.62 14.08
C LEU A 50 -4.00 3.18 12.76
N LEU A 51 -5.20 3.65 12.45
CA LEU A 51 -5.87 3.34 11.17
C LEU A 51 -5.14 3.96 9.97
N LEU A 52 -4.65 5.20 10.09
CA LEU A 52 -3.86 5.86 9.05
C LEU A 52 -2.51 5.14 8.83
N GLN A 53 -1.85 4.73 9.92
CA GLN A 53 -0.63 3.93 9.85
C GLN A 53 -0.87 2.56 9.20
N ALA A 54 -1.92 1.85 9.62
CA ALA A 54 -2.29 0.56 9.03
C ALA A 54 -2.56 0.71 7.53
N ARG A 55 -3.25 1.79 7.13
CA ARG A 55 -3.50 2.09 5.72
C ARG A 55 -2.22 2.33 4.93
N SER A 56 -1.34 3.17 5.46
CA SER A 56 -0.05 3.46 4.82
C SER A 56 0.79 2.19 4.68
N HIS A 57 0.83 1.35 5.71
CA HIS A 57 1.54 0.07 5.69
C HIS A 57 0.97 -0.91 4.65
N PHE A 58 -0.36 -1.01 4.54
CA PHE A 58 -0.99 -1.84 3.52
C PHE A 58 -0.60 -1.39 2.10
N ILE A 59 -0.57 -0.08 1.86
CA ILE A 59 -0.11 0.48 0.58
C ILE A 59 1.39 0.23 0.36
N ASP A 60 2.24 0.37 1.37
CA ASP A 60 3.67 0.05 1.27
C ASP A 60 3.89 -1.39 0.79
N GLN A 61 3.14 -2.34 1.38
CA GLN A 61 3.22 -3.75 1.01
C GLN A 61 2.75 -3.95 -0.43
N LEU A 62 1.64 -3.35 -0.83
CA LEU A 62 1.13 -3.42 -2.20
C LEU A 62 2.15 -2.86 -3.21
N LEU A 63 2.66 -1.66 -2.99
CA LEU A 63 3.64 -1.01 -3.87
C LEU A 63 4.95 -1.80 -3.95
N THR A 64 5.40 -2.37 -2.84
CA THR A 64 6.60 -3.23 -2.81
C THR A 64 6.43 -4.45 -3.73
N GLN A 65 5.24 -5.06 -3.74
CA GLN A 65 4.97 -6.18 -4.64
C GLN A 65 4.89 -5.75 -6.10
N LEU A 66 4.20 -4.64 -6.38
CA LEU A 66 4.13 -4.07 -7.72
C LEU A 66 5.52 -3.76 -8.26
N TRP A 67 6.37 -3.14 -7.44
CA TRP A 67 7.76 -2.81 -7.76
C TRP A 67 8.59 -4.03 -8.16
N ARG A 68 8.39 -5.16 -7.47
CA ARG A 68 9.06 -6.43 -7.78
C ARG A 68 8.48 -7.08 -9.03
N TYR A 69 7.15 -7.07 -9.18
CA TYR A 69 6.46 -7.68 -10.31
C TYR A 69 6.80 -7.00 -11.64
N THR A 70 6.94 -5.68 -11.64
CA THR A 70 7.35 -4.91 -12.83
C THR A 70 8.86 -4.99 -13.10
N GLU A 71 9.63 -5.76 -12.31
CA GLU A 71 11.09 -5.88 -12.39
C GLU A 71 11.83 -4.56 -12.15
N LEU A 72 11.14 -3.51 -11.67
CA LEU A 72 11.76 -2.24 -11.31
C LEU A 72 12.75 -2.40 -10.16
N ALA A 73 12.53 -3.40 -9.30
CA ALA A 73 13.44 -3.82 -8.24
C ALA A 73 14.84 -4.23 -8.72
N ASP A 74 14.99 -4.63 -9.99
CA ASP A 74 16.28 -5.06 -10.55
C ASP A 74 17.16 -3.89 -10.98
N HIS A 75 16.63 -2.65 -10.91
CA HIS A 75 17.34 -1.43 -11.26
C HIS A 75 17.81 -0.67 -10.00
N PRO A 76 19.08 -0.82 -9.57
CA PRO A 76 19.58 -0.23 -8.33
C PRO A 76 19.65 1.31 -8.38
N ASP A 77 19.69 1.88 -9.57
CA ASP A 77 19.75 3.32 -9.81
C ASP A 77 18.37 3.99 -9.89
N LEU A 78 17.30 3.24 -9.62
CA LEU A 78 15.92 3.68 -9.65
C LEU A 78 15.27 3.42 -8.30
N CYS A 79 14.57 4.41 -7.75
CA CYS A 79 13.80 4.26 -6.53
C CYS A 79 12.41 4.87 -6.66
N ILE A 80 11.51 4.40 -5.79
CA ILE A 80 10.19 4.95 -5.58
C ILE A 80 10.13 5.61 -4.21
N ILE A 81 9.57 6.81 -4.14
CA ILE A 81 9.48 7.61 -2.93
C ILE A 81 8.03 8.02 -2.73
N ALA A 82 7.46 7.63 -1.59
CA ALA A 82 6.18 8.15 -1.14
C ALA A 82 6.30 9.63 -0.81
N VAL A 83 5.44 10.47 -1.39
CA VAL A 83 5.40 11.90 -1.11
C VAL A 83 4.00 12.30 -0.59
N GLY A 84 3.78 13.59 -0.34
CA GLY A 84 2.47 14.05 0.13
C GLY A 84 2.06 13.45 1.48
N GLY A 85 0.75 13.28 1.68
CA GLY A 85 0.19 12.70 2.90
C GLY A 85 0.59 11.24 3.12
N TYR A 86 0.75 10.48 2.03
CA TYR A 86 1.21 9.11 2.09
C TYR A 86 2.63 9.01 2.65
N GLY A 87 3.56 9.84 2.17
CA GLY A 87 4.94 9.87 2.68
C GLY A 87 5.08 10.22 4.17
N ARG A 88 4.08 10.89 4.75
CA ARG A 88 4.01 11.19 6.20
C ARG A 88 3.22 10.16 7.01
N GLN A 89 2.74 9.10 6.37
CA GLN A 89 1.84 8.10 6.96
C GLN A 89 0.50 8.68 7.44
N GLU A 90 0.07 9.79 6.85
CA GLU A 90 -1.18 10.51 7.13
C GLU A 90 -2.19 10.28 5.99
N LEU A 91 -2.19 9.09 5.40
CA LEU A 91 -3.00 8.78 4.22
C LEU A 91 -4.49 8.68 4.59
N HIS A 92 -5.23 9.77 4.39
CA HIS A 92 -6.66 9.81 4.68
C HIS A 92 -7.47 8.92 3.71
N PRO A 93 -8.70 8.51 4.10
CA PRO A 93 -9.60 7.77 3.21
C PRO A 93 -9.83 8.52 1.89
N LEU A 94 -9.87 7.77 0.78
CA LEU A 94 -10.11 8.28 -0.58
C LEU A 94 -9.07 9.31 -1.07
N SER A 95 -7.97 9.52 -0.35
CA SER A 95 -6.85 10.34 -0.83
C SER A 95 -6.06 9.60 -1.90
N ASP A 96 -5.56 10.37 -2.87
CA ASP A 96 -4.64 9.87 -3.88
C ASP A 96 -3.30 9.44 -3.24
N ILE A 97 -2.60 8.52 -3.92
CA ILE A 97 -1.28 8.05 -3.52
C ILE A 97 -0.25 8.74 -4.42
N ASP A 98 0.42 9.75 -3.87
CA ASP A 98 1.44 10.49 -4.59
C ASP A 98 2.80 9.78 -4.52
N LEU A 99 3.38 9.46 -5.67
CA LEU A 99 4.64 8.73 -5.80
C LEU A 99 5.61 9.52 -6.68
N LEU A 100 6.86 9.61 -6.24
CA LEU A 100 7.98 10.13 -7.01
C LEU A 100 8.88 8.96 -7.42
N PHE A 101 9.11 8.81 -8.72
CA PHE A 101 10.11 7.90 -9.27
C PHE A 101 11.38 8.70 -9.55
N LEU A 102 12.50 8.26 -8.99
CA LEU A 102 13.79 8.94 -9.13
C LEU A 102 14.82 7.97 -9.68
N SER A 103 15.49 8.35 -10.78
CA SER A 103 16.61 7.59 -11.32
C SER A 103 17.87 8.44 -11.44
N GLN A 104 19.04 7.82 -11.24
CA GLN A 104 20.33 8.52 -11.37
C GLN A 104 20.64 8.93 -12.82
N GLN A 105 20.16 8.13 -13.77
CA GLN A 105 20.32 8.34 -15.20
C GLN A 105 18.93 8.38 -15.86
N PRO A 106 18.77 9.07 -17.01
CA PRO A 106 17.51 9.04 -17.75
C PRO A 106 17.03 7.61 -17.98
N LEU A 107 15.76 7.34 -17.70
CA LEU A 107 15.18 6.01 -17.88
C LEU A 107 15.17 5.65 -19.37
N PRO A 108 15.63 4.45 -19.76
CA PRO A 108 15.43 3.97 -21.12
C PRO A 108 13.93 3.89 -21.41
N PRO A 109 13.48 4.16 -22.65
CA PRO A 109 12.06 4.26 -22.98
C PRO A 109 11.23 3.05 -22.53
N GLN A 110 11.78 1.84 -22.65
CA GLN A 110 11.09 0.60 -22.26
C GLN A 110 10.81 0.51 -20.77
N LEU A 111 11.64 1.14 -19.93
CA LEU A 111 11.48 1.15 -18.47
C LEU A 111 10.52 2.27 -18.03
N ALA A 112 10.48 3.37 -18.78
CA ALA A 112 9.58 4.50 -18.52
C ALA A 112 8.10 4.19 -18.88
N GLU A 113 7.85 3.16 -19.69
CA GLU A 113 6.52 2.72 -20.12
C GLU A 113 5.93 1.58 -19.28
N LYS A 114 6.70 1.03 -18.34
CA LYS A 114 6.21 0.03 -17.37
C LYS A 114 5.35 0.67 -16.29
#